data_AF-A0A0P7Y532-F1
#
_entry.id   AF-A0A0P7Y532-F1
#
_cell.length_a   1.000
_cell.length_b   1.000
_cell.length_c   1.000
_cell.angle_alpha   90.00
_cell.angle_beta   90.00
_cell.angle_gamma   90.00
#
_symmetry.space_group_name_H-M   'P 1'
#
loop_
_entity.id
_entity.type
_entity.pdbx_description
1 polymer ?
#
loop_
_entity_poly.entity_id
_entity_poly.type
_entity_poly.pdbx_seq_one_letter_code
_entity_poly.pdbx_strand_id
1 'polypeptide(L)'
;MRDPKASPLLAPRGPAVCRGNRDHLGTDGRDREAPLELRGHRGRLRCLAQPCRFPGSPGPPGSPDSPDPLGTQTRSDALLRETYRTAEGSVAYVSDRSELYVRVREGWRKVQLGELIAIPADGPSSAFTQDSGRPGERIGPRIRSQELQEPPGYSILPNTYHSAPGLHLVALNTPLSGDMRGIRGADFQCYQQARAMGLLSTYRAFLSSHLQDLATVVKKGERFSLPIVNLKGEVLFINWMAIFSGDGGAFEPRVPIYSFDGRNVMTDPSWPQKMVWHGSSAAGIRTTSGYCEAWRAGDAAVTGQASALQSGRLLGQHTRGCSNRFVVLCVENSYVAEPRRT
;
A
#
# COMPACT_ATOMS: atom_id res chain seq x y z
N MET A 1 64.10 -26.45 38.47
CA MET A 1 63.12 -25.35 38.53
C MET A 1 63.65 -24.17 37.75
N ARG A 2 63.08 -23.91 36.56
CA ARG A 2 62.96 -22.62 35.86
C ARG A 2 62.30 -22.91 34.51
N ASP A 3 61.06 -22.45 34.39
CA ASP A 3 60.26 -22.47 33.16
C ASP A 3 60.83 -21.54 32.08
N PRO A 4 60.71 -21.88 30.78
CA PRO A 4 60.74 -20.90 29.70
C PRO A 4 59.33 -20.55 29.20
N LYS A 5 59.00 -19.27 29.41
CA LYS A 5 58.19 -18.34 28.59
C LYS A 5 57.47 -18.89 27.35
N ALA A 6 56.15 -18.73 27.33
CA ALA A 6 55.28 -18.82 26.16
C ALA A 6 55.43 -17.59 25.24
N SER A 7 55.41 -17.83 23.92
CA SER A 7 55.37 -16.82 22.85
C SER A 7 53.92 -16.41 22.53
N PRO A 8 53.63 -15.12 22.24
CA PRO A 8 52.29 -14.69 21.88
C PRO A 8 51.96 -14.93 20.39
N LEU A 9 50.73 -15.40 20.14
CA LEU A 9 50.13 -15.62 18.83
C LEU A 9 49.78 -14.29 18.15
N LEU A 10 50.19 -14.12 16.89
CA LEU A 10 49.91 -12.94 16.05
C LEU A 10 48.59 -13.16 15.28
N ALA A 11 47.61 -12.28 15.50
CA ALA A 11 46.34 -12.28 14.76
C ALA A 11 46.48 -11.62 13.36
N PRO A 12 45.74 -12.07 12.33
CA PRO A 12 45.84 -11.52 10.98
C PRO A 12 45.14 -10.15 10.84
N ARG A 13 45.79 -9.25 10.09
CA ARG A 13 45.32 -7.89 9.77
C ARG A 13 44.18 -7.92 8.74
N GLY A 14 43.12 -7.14 8.99
CA GLY A 14 42.02 -6.93 8.04
C GLY A 14 42.41 -6.10 6.81
N PRO A 15 41.62 -6.15 5.72
CA PRO A 15 41.96 -5.50 4.46
C PRO A 15 41.80 -3.98 4.51
N ALA A 16 42.66 -3.28 3.75
CA ALA A 16 42.74 -1.83 3.68
C ALA A 16 41.57 -1.21 2.90
N VAL A 17 41.07 -0.08 3.41
CA VAL A 17 40.01 0.76 2.80
C VAL A 17 40.62 1.73 1.80
N CYS A 18 40.19 1.70 0.55
CA CYS A 18 40.55 2.70 -0.47
C CYS A 18 39.80 4.02 -0.20
N ARG A 19 40.54 5.11 0.07
CA ARG A 19 40.01 6.48 0.10
C ARG A 19 39.90 7.03 -1.33
N GLY A 20 38.71 7.51 -1.70
CA GLY A 20 38.50 8.26 -2.95
C GLY A 20 39.03 9.69 -2.83
N ASN A 21 39.73 10.16 -3.86
CA ASN A 21 40.20 11.54 -3.98
C ASN A 21 39.04 12.50 -4.27
N ARG A 22 39.10 13.68 -3.66
CA ARG A 22 38.28 14.86 -3.95
C ARG A 22 38.83 15.59 -5.18
N ASP A 23 38.00 15.83 -6.17
CA ASP A 23 38.26 16.81 -7.23
C ASP A 23 37.84 18.21 -6.76
N HIS A 24 38.76 19.18 -6.86
CA HIS A 24 38.48 20.60 -6.77
C HIS A 24 39.10 21.35 -7.95
N LEU A 25 38.31 22.28 -8.48
CA LEU A 25 38.52 23.13 -9.65
C LEU A 25 39.78 24.01 -9.55
N GLY A 26 40.36 24.33 -10.72
CA GLY A 26 41.36 25.37 -10.92
C GLY A 26 41.54 25.77 -12.41
N THR A 27 40.74 26.74 -12.84
CA THR A 27 40.96 27.88 -13.77
C THR A 27 42.12 27.94 -14.81
N ASP A 28 41.68 28.27 -16.04
CA ASP A 28 42.11 29.32 -17.00
C ASP A 28 43.31 29.12 -17.96
N GLY A 29 43.14 29.54 -19.24
CA GLY A 29 44.25 29.79 -20.19
C GLY A 29 44.11 29.35 -21.67
N ARG A 30 43.41 30.16 -22.48
CA ARG A 30 43.59 30.56 -23.90
C ARG A 30 44.23 29.70 -25.02
N ASP A 31 43.54 29.79 -26.17
CA ASP A 31 43.97 30.05 -27.57
C ASP A 31 44.48 28.93 -28.53
N ARG A 32 43.75 28.84 -29.67
CA ARG A 32 44.17 28.82 -31.09
C ARG A 32 43.86 27.62 -32.02
N GLU A 33 43.67 28.01 -33.28
CA GLU A 33 43.08 27.37 -34.47
C GLU A 33 43.68 26.03 -34.98
N ALA A 34 42.88 25.33 -35.80
CA ALA A 34 43.14 24.10 -36.60
C ALA A 34 44.02 24.38 -37.87
N PRO A 35 44.23 23.51 -38.90
CA PRO A 35 43.66 22.16 -39.21
C PRO A 35 44.57 21.13 -40.00
N LEU A 36 43.96 19.99 -40.41
CA LEU A 36 44.20 19.08 -41.58
C LEU A 36 45.25 17.90 -41.56
N GLU A 37 44.70 16.70 -41.89
CA GLU A 37 45.14 15.65 -42.84
C GLU A 37 46.26 14.59 -42.56
N LEU A 38 45.80 13.33 -42.53
CA LEU A 38 46.20 12.09 -43.24
C LEU A 38 47.57 11.34 -43.10
N ARG A 39 47.40 10.03 -42.78
CA ARG A 39 48.09 8.81 -43.29
C ARG A 39 49.55 8.46 -42.87
N GLY A 40 49.72 7.24 -42.33
CA GLY A 40 51.01 6.50 -42.45
C GLY A 40 51.28 5.39 -41.40
N HIS A 41 51.22 4.13 -41.81
CA HIS A 41 51.38 2.90 -41.03
C HIS A 41 52.78 2.64 -40.44
N ARG A 42 52.86 1.96 -39.27
CA ARG A 42 53.44 0.59 -39.12
C ARG A 42 53.59 0.15 -37.65
N GLY A 43 52.82 -0.90 -37.31
CA GLY A 43 53.13 -2.05 -36.45
C GLY A 43 53.95 -1.89 -35.16
N ARG A 44 53.30 -2.19 -34.01
CA ARG A 44 53.69 -3.28 -33.10
C ARG A 44 52.64 -3.43 -31.98
N LEU A 45 51.70 -4.34 -32.18
CA LEU A 45 50.82 -4.85 -31.11
C LEU A 45 51.59 -5.91 -30.30
N ARG A 46 51.93 -5.58 -29.05
CA ARG A 46 52.16 -6.55 -27.98
C ARG A 46 51.32 -6.13 -26.79
N CYS A 47 50.07 -6.56 -26.76
CA CYS A 47 49.28 -6.64 -25.54
C CYS A 47 49.47 -8.05 -24.97
N LEU A 48 50.25 -8.17 -23.90
CA LEU A 48 50.23 -9.36 -23.04
C LEU A 48 49.83 -8.91 -21.64
N ALA A 49 48.91 -9.68 -21.06
CA ALA A 49 48.45 -9.68 -19.68
C ALA A 49 47.44 -8.57 -19.26
N GLN A 50 46.22 -8.65 -19.78
CA GLN A 50 45.03 -8.39 -18.93
C GLN A 50 44.65 -9.72 -18.25
N PRO A 51 44.34 -9.75 -16.95
CA PRO A 51 43.70 -10.90 -16.35
C PRO A 51 42.23 -10.95 -16.81
N CYS A 52 41.91 -11.92 -17.65
CA CYS A 52 40.55 -12.30 -17.99
C CYS A 52 39.77 -12.58 -16.69
N ARG A 53 38.81 -11.72 -16.34
CA ARG A 53 37.74 -12.10 -15.42
C ARG A 53 36.78 -12.98 -16.21
N PHE A 54 36.92 -14.29 -16.05
CA PHE A 54 35.86 -15.22 -16.42
C PHE A 54 34.59 -14.84 -15.62
N PRO A 55 33.40 -14.84 -16.24
CA PRO A 55 32.16 -14.87 -15.47
C PRO A 55 32.21 -16.11 -14.58
N GLY A 56 31.95 -15.95 -13.28
CA GLY A 56 31.79 -17.09 -12.39
C GLY A 56 30.73 -18.03 -12.96
N SER A 57 30.95 -19.33 -12.84
CA SER A 57 29.96 -20.35 -13.18
C SER A 57 28.61 -20.00 -12.51
N PRO A 58 27.47 -20.19 -13.21
CA PRO A 58 26.15 -20.02 -12.61
C PRO A 58 26.09 -20.75 -11.27
N GLY A 59 25.59 -20.08 -10.23
CA GLY A 59 25.38 -20.72 -8.93
C GLY A 59 24.52 -21.98 -9.10
N PRO A 60 24.67 -22.98 -8.21
CA PRO A 60 23.80 -24.14 -8.22
C PRO A 60 22.33 -23.68 -8.19
N PRO A 61 21.42 -24.39 -8.88
CA PRO A 61 19.98 -24.12 -8.79
C PRO A 61 19.57 -23.98 -7.33
N GLY A 62 18.83 -22.92 -7.01
CA GLY A 62 18.24 -22.75 -5.68
C GLY A 62 17.49 -24.03 -5.30
N SER A 63 17.66 -24.45 -4.05
CA SER A 63 16.84 -25.51 -3.45
C SER A 63 15.36 -25.21 -3.69
N PRO A 64 14.53 -26.22 -4.04
CA PRO A 64 13.12 -26.00 -4.33
C PRO A 64 12.47 -25.27 -3.16
N ASP A 65 11.69 -24.27 -3.53
CA ASP A 65 10.98 -23.35 -2.66
C ASP A 65 10.37 -24.07 -1.46
N SER A 66 10.61 -23.51 -0.27
CA SER A 66 9.69 -23.73 0.84
C SER A 66 8.29 -23.39 0.34
N PRO A 67 7.27 -24.25 0.57
CA PRO A 67 5.95 -24.02 0.02
C PRO A 67 5.43 -22.69 0.55
N ASP A 68 5.36 -21.72 -0.36
CA ASP A 68 4.56 -20.52 -0.22
C ASP A 68 3.17 -20.97 0.26
N PRO A 69 2.57 -20.37 1.30
CA PRO A 69 1.24 -20.73 1.78
C PRO A 69 0.15 -20.20 0.83
N LEU A 70 0.39 -20.32 -0.48
CA LEU A 70 -0.52 -19.94 -1.54
C LEU A 70 -1.54 -21.08 -1.68
N GLY A 71 -2.77 -20.79 -1.29
CA GLY A 71 -3.85 -21.77 -1.23
C GLY A 71 -4.05 -22.46 -2.59
N THR A 72 -3.91 -23.79 -2.61
CA THR A 72 -4.19 -24.59 -3.80
C THR A 72 -5.69 -24.86 -3.87
N GLN A 73 -6.28 -24.53 -5.03
CA GLN A 73 -7.63 -24.94 -5.36
C GLN A 73 -7.59 -26.43 -5.71
N THR A 74 -8.23 -27.26 -4.90
CA THR A 74 -8.20 -28.71 -5.04
C THR A 74 -9.62 -29.29 -4.97
N ARG A 75 -9.78 -30.53 -5.41
CA ARG A 75 -11.01 -31.30 -5.28
C ARG A 75 -10.93 -32.16 -4.02
N SER A 76 -12.06 -32.49 -3.40
CA SER A 76 -12.09 -33.19 -2.09
C SER A 76 -11.30 -34.51 -2.05
N ASP A 77 -11.23 -35.26 -3.15
CA ASP A 77 -10.42 -36.48 -3.31
C ASP A 77 -8.91 -36.21 -3.40
N ALA A 78 -8.53 -35.07 -3.99
CA ALA A 78 -7.14 -34.62 -4.07
C ALA A 78 -6.61 -34.14 -2.71
N LEU A 79 -7.45 -33.52 -1.88
CA LEU A 79 -7.08 -33.08 -0.53
C LEU A 79 -6.58 -34.23 0.35
N LEU A 80 -7.31 -35.35 0.33
CA LEU A 80 -6.96 -36.56 1.10
C LEU A 80 -5.68 -37.22 0.58
N ARG A 81 -5.46 -37.23 -0.74
CA ARG A 81 -4.27 -37.82 -1.36
C ARG A 81 -3.00 -37.02 -1.07
N GLU A 82 -3.10 -35.69 -1.02
CA GLU A 82 -1.94 -34.80 -0.85
C GLU A 82 -1.67 -34.43 0.62
N THR A 83 -2.47 -34.97 1.56
CA THR A 83 -2.37 -34.65 3.01
C THR A 83 -0.99 -34.92 3.60
N TYR A 84 -0.32 -36.00 3.14
CA TYR A 84 1.00 -36.41 3.62
C TYR A 84 2.15 -35.55 3.08
N ARG A 85 1.93 -34.84 1.96
CA ARG A 85 2.93 -33.99 1.30
C ARG A 85 2.77 -32.52 1.64
N THR A 86 1.65 -32.16 2.25
CA THR A 86 1.32 -30.78 2.61
C THR A 86 1.85 -30.44 4.00
N ALA A 87 2.62 -29.35 4.10
CA ALA A 87 3.16 -28.87 5.37
C ALA A 87 2.04 -28.36 6.30
N GLU A 88 2.22 -28.55 7.61
CA GLU A 88 1.34 -27.95 8.63
C GLU A 88 1.27 -26.42 8.48
N GLY A 89 0.08 -25.85 8.64
CA GLY A 89 -0.19 -24.43 8.43
C GLY A 89 -0.61 -24.06 7.00
N SER A 90 -0.52 -24.98 6.03
CA SER A 90 -1.01 -24.75 4.67
C SER A 90 -2.53 -24.61 4.62
N VAL A 91 -3.03 -23.84 3.65
CA VAL A 91 -4.46 -23.63 3.42
C VAL A 91 -4.86 -24.28 2.09
N ALA A 92 -6.02 -24.91 2.03
CA ALA A 92 -6.57 -25.49 0.81
C ALA A 92 -8.03 -25.07 0.64
N TYR A 93 -8.40 -24.68 -0.58
CA TYR A 93 -9.78 -24.41 -0.96
C TYR A 93 -10.34 -25.59 -1.74
N VAL A 94 -11.39 -26.21 -1.21
CA VAL A 94 -12.06 -27.38 -1.78
C VAL A 94 -13.20 -26.89 -2.67
N SER A 95 -12.91 -26.82 -3.97
CA SER A 95 -13.77 -26.19 -4.96
C SER A 95 -15.14 -26.86 -5.13
N ASP A 96 -15.24 -28.18 -4.98
CA ASP A 96 -16.48 -28.93 -5.14
C ASP A 96 -17.49 -28.70 -4.00
N ARG A 97 -17.00 -28.22 -2.84
CA ARG A 97 -17.83 -27.95 -1.66
C ARG A 97 -17.87 -26.47 -1.29
N SER A 98 -17.06 -25.63 -1.93
CA SER A 98 -16.83 -24.24 -1.55
C SER A 98 -16.42 -24.08 -0.09
N GLU A 99 -15.55 -24.98 0.37
CA GLU A 99 -15.09 -25.06 1.77
C GLU A 99 -13.59 -24.76 1.85
N LEU A 100 -13.18 -24.03 2.89
CA LEU A 100 -11.78 -23.74 3.17
C LEU A 100 -11.28 -24.65 4.30
N TYR A 101 -10.08 -25.19 4.16
CA TYR A 101 -9.45 -26.05 5.16
C TYR A 101 -8.03 -25.58 5.47
N VAL A 102 -7.60 -25.79 6.72
CA VAL A 102 -6.22 -25.57 7.18
C VAL A 102 -5.60 -26.89 7.61
N ARG A 103 -4.37 -27.16 7.16
CA ARG A 103 -3.59 -28.33 7.55
C ARG A 103 -3.10 -28.17 9.00
N VAL A 104 -3.59 -29.02 9.89
CA VAL A 104 -3.17 -29.15 11.30
C VAL A 104 -2.47 -30.49 11.50
N ARG A 105 -1.71 -30.68 12.58
CA ARG A 105 -0.92 -31.91 12.85
C ARG A 105 -1.58 -33.23 12.46
N GLU A 106 -2.83 -33.42 12.86
CA GLU A 106 -3.61 -34.66 12.65
C GLU A 106 -4.53 -34.67 11.42
N GLY A 107 -4.43 -33.69 10.50
CA GLY A 107 -5.20 -33.67 9.26
C GLY A 107 -5.67 -32.27 8.84
N TRP A 108 -6.90 -32.17 8.33
CA TRP A 108 -7.47 -30.92 7.83
C TRP A 108 -8.59 -30.43 8.74
N ARG A 109 -8.54 -29.14 9.13
CA ARG A 109 -9.59 -28.48 9.89
C ARG A 109 -10.37 -27.55 8.98
N LYS A 110 -11.68 -27.77 8.89
CA LYS A 110 -12.61 -26.91 8.15
C LYS A 110 -12.69 -25.53 8.81
N VAL A 111 -12.60 -24.48 8.00
CA VAL A 111 -12.81 -23.08 8.40
C VAL A 111 -14.25 -22.72 8.07
N GLN A 112 -14.97 -22.15 9.03
CA GLN A 112 -16.34 -21.69 8.80
C GLN A 112 -16.30 -20.39 7.99
N LEU A 113 -16.74 -20.46 6.74
CA LEU A 113 -16.89 -19.28 5.89
C LEU A 113 -18.19 -18.55 6.24
N GLY A 114 -18.17 -17.22 6.15
CA GLY A 114 -19.34 -16.37 6.36
C GLY A 114 -20.31 -16.40 5.19
N GLU A 115 -21.17 -15.38 5.11
CA GLU A 115 -22.13 -15.24 4.02
C GLU A 115 -21.43 -15.08 2.66
N LEU A 116 -21.97 -15.74 1.62
CA LEU A 116 -21.48 -15.64 0.25
C LEU A 116 -21.84 -14.26 -0.32
N ILE A 117 -20.83 -13.46 -0.65
CA ILE A 117 -21.02 -12.24 -1.43
C ILE A 117 -21.21 -12.65 -2.89
N ALA A 118 -22.46 -12.60 -3.38
CA ALA A 118 -22.78 -12.92 -4.76
C ALA A 118 -22.15 -11.91 -5.73
N ILE A 119 -21.53 -12.41 -6.80
CA ILE A 119 -21.07 -11.56 -7.91
C ILE A 119 -22.33 -11.06 -8.64
N PRO A 120 -22.54 -9.73 -8.79
CA PRO A 120 -23.68 -9.19 -9.53
C PRO A 120 -23.66 -9.68 -10.98
N ALA A 121 -24.76 -10.27 -11.43
CA ALA A 121 -24.90 -10.81 -12.78
C ALA A 121 -25.20 -9.69 -13.79
N ASP A 122 -24.21 -8.85 -14.09
CA ASP A 122 -24.28 -7.91 -15.21
C ASP A 122 -23.34 -8.35 -16.34
N GLY A 123 -23.83 -9.33 -17.11
CA GLY A 123 -23.28 -9.78 -18.39
C GLY A 123 -24.39 -10.42 -19.24
N PRO A 124 -24.55 -10.08 -20.53
CA PRO A 124 -25.78 -10.36 -21.27
C PRO A 124 -25.77 -11.76 -21.90
N SER A 125 -26.66 -12.64 -21.42
CA SER A 125 -27.28 -13.82 -22.06
C SER A 125 -27.90 -14.63 -20.91
N SER A 126 -29.18 -14.97 -20.82
CA SER A 126 -30.17 -15.28 -21.84
C SER A 126 -31.56 -15.08 -21.21
N ALA A 127 -32.35 -14.15 -21.76
CA ALA A 127 -33.76 -14.04 -21.41
C ALA A 127 -34.55 -15.00 -22.31
N PHE A 128 -35.22 -16.00 -21.73
CA PHE A 128 -36.48 -16.63 -22.20
C PHE A 128 -36.95 -17.52 -21.04
N THR A 129 -37.98 -17.12 -20.31
CA THR A 129 -39.33 -17.60 -20.62
C THR A 129 -40.40 -16.71 -20.00
N GLN A 130 -41.46 -16.55 -20.78
CA GLN A 130 -42.70 -15.86 -20.49
C GLN A 130 -43.47 -16.59 -19.37
N ASP A 131 -44.16 -15.85 -18.50
CA ASP A 131 -45.60 -16.05 -18.35
C ASP A 131 -46.28 -14.82 -17.71
N SER A 132 -47.57 -14.71 -17.99
CA SER A 132 -48.40 -13.51 -18.04
C SER A 132 -49.38 -13.46 -16.84
N GLY A 133 -49.80 -12.25 -16.46
CA GLY A 133 -51.15 -12.04 -15.91
C GLY A 133 -51.32 -11.85 -14.39
N ARG A 134 -51.66 -10.61 -14.01
CA ARG A 134 -52.23 -10.08 -12.75
C ARG A 134 -53.68 -10.60 -12.48
N PRO A 135 -54.47 -10.12 -11.47
CA PRO A 135 -54.21 -9.67 -10.08
C PRO A 135 -55.19 -10.29 -9.03
N GLY A 136 -54.94 -10.16 -7.72
CA GLY A 136 -56.04 -10.20 -6.72
C GLY A 136 -55.72 -10.67 -5.29
N GLU A 137 -55.76 -9.72 -4.35
CA GLU A 137 -56.26 -9.81 -2.96
C GLU A 137 -56.01 -11.04 -2.04
N ARG A 138 -55.47 -10.68 -0.85
CA ARG A 138 -55.97 -10.99 0.52
C ARG A 138 -55.23 -12.01 1.42
N ILE A 139 -55.06 -11.53 2.66
CA ILE A 139 -54.93 -12.20 3.96
C ILE A 139 -53.52 -12.64 4.37
N GLY A 140 -52.85 -11.79 5.18
CA GLY A 140 -51.85 -12.24 6.13
C GLY A 140 -52.44 -12.23 7.55
N PRO A 141 -52.29 -13.30 8.36
CA PRO A 141 -52.69 -13.27 9.75
C PRO A 141 -51.59 -12.69 10.64
N ARG A 142 -52.08 -11.92 11.60
CA ARG A 142 -51.40 -11.29 12.72
C ARG A 142 -51.27 -12.32 13.85
N ILE A 143 -50.06 -12.57 14.38
CA ILE A 143 -49.89 -13.05 15.75
C ILE A 143 -48.94 -12.09 16.47
N ARG A 144 -49.49 -11.58 17.58
CA ARG A 144 -48.97 -10.64 18.57
C ARG A 144 -48.49 -11.48 19.77
N SER A 145 -47.42 -11.06 20.45
CA SER A 145 -47.26 -11.03 21.93
C SER A 145 -45.83 -10.54 22.24
N GLN A 146 -45.67 -9.32 22.76
CA GLN A 146 -45.48 -8.96 24.19
C GLN A 146 -43.97 -8.89 24.53
N GLU A 147 -43.36 -7.72 24.69
CA GLU A 147 -43.53 -6.67 25.73
C GLU A 147 -42.80 -7.01 27.04
N LEU A 148 -41.77 -6.22 27.34
CA LEU A 148 -41.20 -5.87 28.66
C LEU A 148 -40.20 -4.72 28.40
N GLN A 149 -40.66 -3.46 28.31
CA GLN A 149 -40.87 -2.50 29.42
C GLN A 149 -39.54 -1.83 29.88
N GLU A 150 -39.27 -0.65 29.31
CA GLU A 150 -38.45 0.44 29.90
C GLU A 150 -39.11 0.96 31.19
N PRO A 151 -38.41 1.59 32.19
CA PRO A 151 -37.87 2.99 32.08
C PRO A 151 -36.75 3.36 33.12
N PRO A 152 -36.43 4.64 33.43
CA PRO A 152 -36.15 5.83 32.59
C PRO A 152 -34.81 6.56 32.94
N GLY A 153 -34.33 7.40 32.01
CA GLY A 153 -33.68 8.69 32.33
C GLY A 153 -32.16 8.70 32.53
N TYR A 154 -31.45 9.37 31.61
CA TYR A 154 -30.64 10.60 31.81
C TYR A 154 -29.70 10.76 30.60
N SER A 155 -29.88 11.85 29.85
CA SER A 155 -29.04 12.25 28.72
C SER A 155 -27.66 12.73 29.20
N ILE A 156 -26.56 12.28 28.56
CA ILE A 156 -25.39 13.09 28.15
C ILE A 156 -24.68 12.37 26.97
N LEU A 157 -24.54 13.03 25.82
CA LEU A 157 -23.68 12.65 24.67
C LEU A 157 -22.20 12.99 24.98
N PRO A 158 -21.17 12.31 24.40
CA PRO A 158 -21.08 12.07 22.96
C PRO A 158 -20.69 10.65 22.55
N ASN A 159 -21.43 10.16 21.56
CA ASN A 159 -20.99 9.36 20.41
C ASN A 159 -19.55 8.84 20.47
N THR A 160 -19.31 7.80 21.28
CA THR A 160 -18.23 6.86 21.01
C THR A 160 -18.66 6.09 19.77
N TYR A 161 -18.26 6.58 18.59
CA TYR A 161 -18.15 5.73 17.41
C TYR A 161 -17.42 4.48 17.88
N HIS A 162 -18.13 3.36 17.96
CA HIS A 162 -17.49 2.07 18.14
C HIS A 162 -16.68 1.84 16.88
N SER A 163 -15.43 2.34 16.87
CA SER A 163 -14.52 2.26 15.75
C SER A 163 -14.40 0.80 15.37
N ALA A 164 -14.98 0.44 14.23
CA ALA A 164 -14.66 -0.83 13.61
C ALA A 164 -13.12 -0.90 13.53
N PRO A 165 -12.49 -2.02 13.94
CA PRO A 165 -11.05 -2.15 13.88
C PRO A 165 -10.60 -1.90 12.44
N GLY A 166 -9.75 -0.89 12.24
CA GLY A 166 -9.36 -0.42 10.92
C GLY A 166 -8.40 0.76 10.99
N LEU A 167 -7.73 1.01 9.86
CA LEU A 167 -6.89 2.18 9.70
C LEU A 167 -7.69 3.26 8.99
N HIS A 168 -7.83 4.42 9.63
CA HIS A 168 -8.59 5.52 9.06
C HIS A 168 -7.80 6.22 7.95
N LEU A 169 -8.47 6.45 6.82
CA LEU A 169 -8.02 7.27 5.69
C LEU A 169 -8.91 8.51 5.61
N VAL A 170 -8.31 9.67 5.88
CA VAL A 170 -9.02 10.94 6.12
C VAL A 170 -8.33 12.05 5.33
N ALA A 171 -9.08 13.01 4.78
CA ALA A 171 -8.49 14.15 4.09
C ALA A 171 -8.07 15.27 5.04
N LEU A 172 -7.04 16.03 4.66
CA LEU A 172 -6.83 17.36 5.22
C LEU A 172 -8.04 18.26 4.93
N ASN A 173 -8.31 19.25 5.79
CA ASN A 173 -9.44 20.18 5.73
C ASN A 173 -9.35 21.22 4.60
N THR A 174 -8.24 21.29 3.86
CA THR A 174 -8.10 22.21 2.71
C THR A 174 -7.27 21.58 1.61
N PRO A 175 -7.54 21.88 0.33
CA PRO A 175 -6.68 21.43 -0.76
C PRO A 175 -5.31 22.12 -0.71
N LEU A 176 -4.26 21.39 -1.05
CA LEU A 176 -2.87 21.85 -1.03
C LEU A 176 -2.22 21.80 -2.42
N SER A 177 -1.32 22.75 -2.66
CA SER A 177 -0.35 22.70 -3.76
C SER A 177 0.73 21.65 -3.52
N GLY A 178 1.60 21.44 -4.51
CA GLY A 178 2.77 20.57 -4.38
C GLY A 178 3.79 21.05 -3.35
N ASP A 179 3.89 22.35 -3.07
CA ASP A 179 4.72 22.87 -1.98
C ASP A 179 4.00 22.69 -0.63
N MET A 180 4.31 21.58 0.02
CA MET A 180 3.82 21.22 1.35
C MET A 180 4.94 21.36 2.39
N ARG A 181 6.02 22.11 2.10
CA ARG A 181 7.26 22.15 2.89
C ARG A 181 7.90 20.76 3.04
N GLY A 182 7.77 19.96 2.00
CA GLY A 182 8.20 18.56 1.93
C GLY A 182 7.29 17.60 2.70
N ILE A 183 7.63 16.31 2.67
CA ILE A 183 6.83 15.26 3.34
C ILE A 183 6.63 15.51 4.85
N ARG A 184 7.59 16.14 5.52
CA ARG A 184 7.47 16.49 6.94
C ARG A 184 6.40 17.54 7.21
N GLY A 185 6.23 18.50 6.30
CA GLY A 185 5.18 19.50 6.43
C GLY A 185 3.79 18.90 6.15
N ALA A 186 3.68 17.99 5.20
CA ALA A 186 2.46 17.22 4.96
C ALA A 186 2.10 16.32 6.17
N ASP A 187 3.06 15.54 6.68
CA ASP A 187 2.89 14.72 7.89
C ASP A 187 2.48 15.58 9.10
N PHE A 188 3.08 16.76 9.27
CA PHE A 188 2.74 17.69 10.35
C PHE A 188 1.31 18.21 10.25
N GLN A 189 0.81 18.52 9.05
CA GLN A 189 -0.59 18.92 8.87
C GLN A 189 -1.56 17.79 9.21
N CYS A 190 -1.26 16.55 8.80
CA CYS A 190 -2.06 15.38 9.18
C CYS A 190 -2.11 15.21 10.70
N TYR A 191 -0.96 15.30 11.37
CA TYR A 191 -0.88 15.23 12.83
C TYR A 191 -1.68 16.34 13.51
N GLN A 192 -1.49 17.60 13.08
CA GLN A 192 -2.12 18.76 13.71
C GLN A 192 -3.65 18.71 13.60
N GLN A 193 -4.18 18.38 12.41
CA GLN A 193 -5.63 18.34 12.20
C GLN A 193 -6.29 17.14 12.89
N ALA A 194 -5.63 15.97 12.91
CA ALA A 194 -6.11 14.83 13.68
C ALA A 194 -6.24 15.17 15.17
N ARG A 195 -5.21 15.81 15.76
CA ARG A 195 -5.21 16.21 17.17
C ARG A 195 -6.26 17.28 17.50
N ALA A 196 -6.48 18.22 16.58
CA ALA A 196 -7.53 19.22 16.74
C ALA A 196 -8.94 18.60 16.83
N MET A 197 -9.12 17.42 16.25
CA MET A 197 -10.37 16.64 16.32
C MET A 197 -10.37 15.58 17.43
N GLY A 198 -9.37 15.59 18.32
CA GLY A 198 -9.27 14.64 19.44
C GLY A 198 -8.82 13.23 19.04
N LEU A 199 -8.42 13.00 17.79
CA LEU A 199 -7.96 11.69 17.33
C LEU A 199 -6.58 11.38 17.93
N LEU A 200 -6.46 10.22 18.58
CA LEU A 200 -5.27 9.86 19.35
C LEU A 200 -4.21 9.09 18.54
N SER A 201 -4.62 8.49 17.42
CA SER A 201 -3.74 7.75 16.52
C SER A 201 -2.68 8.64 15.86
N THR A 202 -1.66 8.02 15.27
CA THR A 202 -0.62 8.74 14.52
C THR A 202 -0.98 8.73 13.04
N TYR A 203 -1.28 9.91 12.52
CA TYR A 203 -1.59 10.11 11.10
C TYR A 203 -0.34 10.54 10.32
N ARG A 204 -0.18 9.97 9.12
CA ARG A 204 0.85 10.33 8.14
C ARG A 204 0.24 10.65 6.80
N ALA A 205 0.89 11.49 6.01
CA ALA A 205 0.44 11.82 4.67
C ALA A 205 0.47 10.58 3.77
N PHE A 206 -0.61 10.40 3.01
CA PHE A 206 -0.74 9.39 1.96
C PHE A 206 0.01 9.86 0.70
N LEU A 207 1.33 9.99 0.81
CA LEU A 207 2.21 10.45 -0.26
C LEU A 207 3.48 9.60 -0.30
N SER A 208 3.97 9.30 -1.50
CA SER A 208 5.38 8.89 -1.65
C SER A 208 6.31 10.06 -1.31
N SER A 209 7.54 9.76 -0.88
CA SER A 209 8.57 10.77 -0.61
C SER A 209 9.91 10.35 -1.21
N HIS A 210 10.95 11.18 -1.02
CA HIS A 210 12.29 10.91 -1.53
C HIS A 210 12.86 9.53 -1.09
N LEU A 211 12.57 9.13 0.16
CA LEU A 211 13.14 7.91 0.77
C LEU A 211 12.09 6.85 1.11
N GLN A 212 10.81 7.10 0.83
CA GLN A 212 9.73 6.21 1.23
C GLN A 212 8.71 6.04 0.12
N ASP A 213 8.44 4.79 -0.23
CA ASP A 213 7.33 4.40 -1.10
C ASP A 213 6.02 4.49 -0.32
N LEU A 214 4.97 4.98 -0.97
CA LEU A 214 3.65 5.11 -0.38
C LEU A 214 3.17 3.79 0.23
N ALA A 215 3.33 2.66 -0.47
CA ALA A 215 2.94 1.33 0.02
C ALA A 215 3.59 0.93 1.35
N THR A 216 4.64 1.65 1.79
CA THR A 216 5.37 1.37 3.03
C THR A 216 5.05 2.31 4.20
N VAL A 217 4.15 3.27 4.03
CA VAL A 217 3.78 4.25 5.07
C VAL A 217 3.15 3.58 6.30
N VAL A 218 2.28 2.60 6.08
CA VAL A 218 1.68 1.76 7.14
C VAL A 218 2.66 0.68 7.61
N LYS A 219 2.68 0.40 8.92
CA LYS A 219 3.54 -0.63 9.51
C LYS A 219 3.25 -2.02 8.93
N LYS A 220 4.31 -2.81 8.70
CA LYS A 220 4.23 -4.12 8.03
C LYS A 220 3.20 -5.08 8.65
N GLY A 221 3.10 -5.13 9.97
CA GLY A 221 2.22 -6.07 10.69
C GLY A 221 0.72 -5.82 10.50
N GLU A 222 0.34 -4.65 9.99
CA GLU A 222 -1.05 -4.21 9.90
C GLU A 222 -1.57 -4.18 8.46
N ARG A 223 -0.68 -4.31 7.47
CA ARG A 223 -1.01 -4.09 6.05
C ARG A 223 -2.02 -5.09 5.47
N PHE A 224 -2.16 -6.26 6.09
CA PHE A 224 -3.01 -7.35 5.62
C PHE A 224 -4.16 -7.68 6.57
N SER A 225 -4.09 -7.23 7.82
CA SER A 225 -4.98 -7.64 8.90
C SER A 225 -6.06 -6.61 9.24
N LEU A 226 -5.89 -5.36 8.81
CA LEU A 226 -6.81 -4.27 9.11
C LEU A 226 -7.42 -3.69 7.83
N PRO A 227 -8.74 -3.46 7.79
CA PRO A 227 -9.38 -2.73 6.70
C PRO A 227 -8.97 -1.25 6.73
N ILE A 228 -9.08 -0.60 5.58
CA ILE A 228 -8.95 0.85 5.47
C ILE A 228 -10.36 1.44 5.49
N VAL A 229 -10.63 2.31 6.45
CA VAL A 229 -11.95 2.90 6.68
C VAL A 229 -11.91 4.42 6.52
N ASN A 230 -13.04 5.05 6.22
CA ASN A 230 -13.14 6.51 6.26
C ASN A 230 -13.28 7.02 7.72
N LEU A 231 -13.41 8.34 7.92
CA LEU A 231 -13.54 8.95 9.25
C LEU A 231 -14.73 8.42 10.08
N LYS A 232 -15.77 7.87 9.43
CA LYS A 232 -16.97 7.33 10.10
C LYS A 232 -16.92 5.81 10.31
N GLY A 233 -15.81 5.16 9.97
CA GLY A 233 -15.65 3.71 10.09
C GLY A 233 -16.23 2.91 8.91
N GLU A 234 -16.64 3.55 7.82
CA GLU A 234 -17.12 2.85 6.62
C GLU A 234 -15.92 2.34 5.81
N VAL A 235 -15.96 1.07 5.39
CA VAL A 235 -14.83 0.43 4.70
C VAL A 235 -14.64 1.00 3.30
N LEU A 236 -13.41 1.45 3.01
CA LEU A 236 -12.94 1.87 1.69
C LEU A 236 -12.17 0.76 0.98
N PHE A 237 -11.31 0.04 1.72
CA PHE A 237 -10.53 -1.08 1.21
C PHE A 237 -10.48 -2.22 2.22
N ILE A 238 -10.46 -3.46 1.72
CA ILE A 238 -10.38 -4.66 2.56
C ILE A 238 -9.11 -4.71 3.41
N ASN A 239 -8.01 -4.11 2.95
CA ASN A 239 -6.77 -3.90 3.68
C ASN A 239 -5.86 -2.90 2.95
N TRP A 240 -4.71 -2.57 3.55
CA TRP A 240 -3.74 -1.64 2.97
C TRP A 240 -3.18 -2.11 1.63
N MET A 241 -2.85 -3.39 1.50
CA MET A 241 -2.23 -3.90 0.27
C MET A 241 -3.20 -3.94 -0.92
N ALA A 242 -4.50 -3.99 -0.68
CA ALA A 242 -5.52 -3.92 -1.74
C ALA A 242 -5.43 -2.61 -2.55
N ILE A 243 -5.00 -1.51 -1.94
CA ILE A 243 -4.78 -0.22 -2.63
C ILE A 243 -3.70 -0.33 -3.71
N PHE A 244 -2.73 -1.23 -3.53
CA PHE A 244 -1.51 -1.34 -4.35
C PHE A 244 -1.48 -2.61 -5.20
N SER A 245 -2.66 -3.20 -5.47
CA SER A 245 -2.82 -4.41 -6.30
C SER A 245 -2.41 -4.20 -7.77
N GLY A 246 -2.27 -2.95 -8.20
CA GLY A 246 -1.97 -2.55 -9.58
C GLY A 246 -3.18 -2.00 -10.34
N ASP A 247 -4.39 -2.10 -9.78
CA ASP A 247 -5.62 -1.52 -10.35
C ASP A 247 -5.76 0.00 -10.10
N GLY A 248 -4.74 0.64 -9.52
CA GLY A 248 -4.78 2.05 -9.18
C GLY A 248 -5.59 2.35 -7.90
N GLY A 249 -5.76 1.38 -7.01
CA GLY A 249 -6.48 1.54 -5.76
C GLY A 249 -7.96 1.80 -6.02
N ALA A 250 -8.59 0.87 -6.73
CA ALA A 250 -10.01 0.96 -7.06
C ALA A 250 -10.86 0.90 -5.78
N PHE A 251 -11.80 1.83 -5.64
CA PHE A 251 -12.71 1.93 -4.50
C PHE A 251 -14.12 2.28 -4.98
N GLU A 252 -15.12 1.98 -4.14
CA GLU A 252 -16.52 2.31 -4.41
C GLU A 252 -16.75 3.83 -4.25
N PRO A 253 -17.00 4.59 -5.33
CA PRO A 253 -17.10 6.05 -5.25
C PRO A 253 -18.29 6.55 -4.42
N ARG A 254 -19.27 5.68 -4.14
CA ARG A 254 -20.42 5.99 -3.28
C ARG A 254 -20.04 6.09 -1.81
N VAL A 255 -18.95 5.43 -1.37
CA VAL A 255 -18.47 5.52 0.01
C VAL A 255 -17.68 6.83 0.17
N PRO A 256 -18.13 7.76 1.04
CA PRO A 256 -17.50 9.07 1.14
C PRO A 256 -16.09 9.02 1.71
N ILE A 257 -15.23 9.92 1.21
CA ILE A 257 -13.99 10.29 1.88
C ILE A 257 -14.24 11.59 2.62
N TYR A 258 -14.03 11.58 3.94
CA TYR A 258 -14.24 12.74 4.79
C TYR A 258 -12.92 13.44 5.11
N SER A 259 -12.95 14.77 5.25
CA SER A 259 -11.89 15.54 5.92
C SER A 259 -11.97 15.40 7.43
N PHE A 260 -10.91 15.77 8.15
CA PHE A 260 -10.89 15.70 9.63
C PHE A 260 -12.06 16.43 10.29
N ASP A 261 -12.48 17.58 9.74
CA ASP A 261 -13.64 18.32 10.21
C ASP A 261 -15.01 17.78 9.73
N GLY A 262 -15.03 16.58 9.13
CA GLY A 262 -16.26 15.83 8.84
C GLY A 262 -16.93 16.16 7.50
N ARG A 263 -16.31 16.96 6.63
CA ARG A 263 -16.87 17.32 5.31
C ARG A 263 -16.58 16.24 4.28
N ASN A 264 -17.58 15.91 3.45
CA ASN A 264 -17.40 14.95 2.35
C ASN A 264 -16.66 15.62 1.19
N VAL A 265 -15.42 15.20 0.94
CA VAL A 265 -14.54 15.77 -0.07
C VAL A 265 -15.15 15.74 -1.48
N MET A 266 -15.94 14.73 -1.80
CA MET A 266 -16.53 14.55 -3.13
C MET A 266 -17.64 15.57 -3.43
N THR A 267 -18.34 16.07 -2.42
CA THR A 267 -19.50 16.94 -2.58
C THR A 267 -19.25 18.36 -2.08
N ASP A 268 -18.34 18.54 -1.13
CA ASP A 268 -18.05 19.85 -0.54
C ASP A 268 -17.35 20.79 -1.55
N PRO A 269 -17.80 22.05 -1.69
CA PRO A 269 -17.25 22.99 -2.67
C PRO A 269 -15.82 23.46 -2.36
N SER A 270 -15.32 23.23 -1.13
CA SER A 270 -13.96 23.63 -0.72
C SER A 270 -12.88 22.88 -1.49
N TRP A 271 -13.21 21.73 -2.09
CA TRP A 271 -12.37 21.02 -3.06
C TRP A 271 -12.98 21.15 -4.46
N PRO A 272 -12.71 22.23 -5.21
CA PRO A 272 -13.28 22.41 -6.54
C PRO A 272 -12.80 21.32 -7.52
N GLN A 273 -11.57 20.86 -7.35
CA GLN A 273 -10.98 19.77 -8.12
C GLN A 273 -10.92 18.50 -7.25
N LYS A 274 -11.70 17.46 -7.60
CA LYS A 274 -11.74 16.18 -6.87
C LYS A 274 -10.58 15.26 -7.28
N MET A 275 -9.37 15.81 -7.19
CA MET A 275 -8.12 15.10 -7.43
C MET A 275 -7.41 14.88 -6.09
N VAL A 276 -6.61 13.82 -5.98
CA VAL A 276 -5.78 13.53 -4.81
C VAL A 276 -4.31 13.45 -5.21
N TRP A 277 -3.42 14.11 -4.48
CA TRP A 277 -1.97 13.92 -4.64
C TRP A 277 -1.54 12.57 -4.06
N HIS A 278 -0.64 11.86 -4.74
CA HIS A 278 -0.02 10.63 -4.19
C HIS A 278 1.48 10.51 -4.54
N GLY A 279 1.91 10.94 -5.73
CA GLY A 279 3.32 10.92 -6.12
C GLY A 279 3.92 9.52 -6.35
N SER A 280 3.07 8.56 -6.69
CA SER A 280 3.41 7.13 -6.76
C SER A 280 2.88 6.48 -8.02
N SER A 281 3.47 5.35 -8.42
CA SER A 281 2.86 4.42 -9.37
C SER A 281 1.60 3.76 -8.80
N ALA A 282 0.86 3.02 -9.63
CA ALA A 282 -0.30 2.24 -9.19
C ALA A 282 0.05 1.15 -8.14
N ALA A 283 1.31 0.72 -8.08
CA ALA A 283 1.82 -0.19 -7.07
C ALA A 283 2.34 0.51 -5.79
N GLY A 284 2.13 1.83 -5.68
CA GLY A 284 2.56 2.62 -4.52
C GLY A 284 4.06 2.87 -4.44
N ILE A 285 4.79 2.67 -5.53
CA ILE A 285 6.24 2.94 -5.62
C ILE A 285 6.44 4.41 -5.95
N ARG A 286 7.38 5.09 -5.29
CA ARG A 286 7.66 6.52 -5.53
C ARG A 286 8.06 6.81 -6.97
N THR A 287 7.51 7.88 -7.53
CA THR A 287 7.88 8.39 -8.85
C THR A 287 8.70 9.65 -8.68
N THR A 288 10.03 9.55 -8.80
CA THR A 288 10.94 10.66 -8.50
C THR A 288 10.77 11.90 -9.40
N SER A 289 10.22 11.71 -10.60
CA SER A 289 9.84 12.80 -11.51
C SER A 289 8.42 13.32 -11.29
N GLY A 290 7.63 12.68 -10.42
CA GLY A 290 6.19 12.89 -10.29
C GLY A 290 5.74 13.13 -8.86
N TYR A 291 6.55 13.79 -8.03
CA TYR A 291 6.21 14.09 -6.63
C TYR A 291 6.57 15.53 -6.20
N CYS A 292 6.48 16.50 -7.12
CA CYS A 292 6.70 17.92 -6.84
C CYS A 292 8.02 18.24 -6.10
N GLU A 293 9.13 17.67 -6.57
CA GLU A 293 10.46 17.78 -5.94
C GLU A 293 10.45 17.35 -4.45
N ALA A 294 9.82 16.19 -4.20
CA ALA A 294 9.52 15.69 -2.86
C ALA A 294 8.69 16.68 -2.03
N TRP A 295 7.66 17.23 -2.68
CA TRP A 295 6.64 18.13 -2.14
C TRP A 295 7.15 19.48 -1.65
N ARG A 296 8.14 20.04 -2.35
CA ARG A 296 8.76 21.34 -2.05
C ARG A 296 8.56 22.38 -3.15
N ALA A 297 7.96 22.01 -4.27
CA ALA A 297 7.73 22.88 -5.40
C ALA A 297 6.23 23.12 -5.61
N GLY A 298 5.85 24.38 -5.80
CA GLY A 298 4.48 24.82 -6.07
C GLY A 298 4.29 25.37 -7.48
N ASP A 299 5.31 25.31 -8.33
CA ASP A 299 5.30 25.89 -9.67
C ASP A 299 4.52 25.04 -10.68
N ALA A 300 3.99 25.70 -11.71
CA ALA A 300 3.22 25.03 -12.77
C ALA A 300 4.08 24.13 -13.67
N ALA A 301 5.38 24.43 -13.81
CA ALA A 301 6.32 23.68 -14.64
C ALA A 301 6.77 22.36 -13.99
N VAL A 302 6.74 22.29 -12.66
CA VAL A 302 7.01 21.07 -11.91
C VAL A 302 5.73 20.24 -11.84
N THR A 303 5.85 18.92 -11.92
CA THR A 303 4.68 18.04 -11.94
C THR A 303 4.68 17.02 -10.80
N GLY A 304 3.47 16.58 -10.47
CA GLY A 304 3.17 15.53 -9.52
C GLY A 304 2.18 14.51 -10.09
N GLN A 305 2.20 13.30 -9.57
CA GLN A 305 1.17 12.28 -9.82
C GLN A 305 -0.01 12.50 -8.88
N ALA A 306 -1.19 12.62 -9.49
CA ALA A 306 -2.47 12.74 -8.83
C ALA A 306 -3.49 11.77 -9.44
N SER A 307 -4.55 11.47 -8.69
CA SER A 307 -5.66 10.63 -9.15
C SER A 307 -6.97 11.38 -9.12
N ALA A 308 -7.82 11.18 -10.13
CA ALA A 308 -9.18 11.70 -10.15
C ALA A 308 -10.10 10.81 -9.31
N LEU A 309 -10.63 11.34 -8.20
CA LEU A 309 -11.48 10.55 -7.29
C LEU A 309 -12.80 10.13 -7.95
N GLN A 310 -13.32 10.90 -8.92
CA GLN A 310 -14.52 10.50 -9.66
C GLN A 310 -14.33 9.24 -10.50
N SER A 311 -13.09 8.87 -10.83
CA SER A 311 -12.80 7.63 -11.54
C SER A 311 -12.85 6.37 -10.65
N GLY A 312 -13.10 6.55 -9.34
CA GLY A 312 -13.09 5.47 -8.37
C GLY A 312 -11.72 4.89 -8.11
N ARG A 313 -10.65 5.69 -8.26
CA ARG A 313 -9.26 5.27 -8.06
C ARG A 313 -8.50 6.25 -7.17
N LEU A 314 -7.70 5.75 -6.24
CA LEU A 314 -6.80 6.58 -5.42
C LEU A 314 -5.43 6.80 -6.04
N LEU A 315 -4.97 5.89 -6.90
CA LEU A 315 -3.64 5.89 -7.53
C LEU A 315 -3.74 5.88 -9.07
N GLY A 316 -4.79 6.46 -9.63
CA GLY A 316 -4.86 6.76 -11.05
C GLY A 316 -3.69 7.65 -11.47
N GLN A 317 -3.07 7.38 -12.61
CA GLN A 317 -1.81 8.01 -13.01
C GLN A 317 -2.05 9.29 -13.82
N HIS A 318 -2.33 10.41 -13.15
CA HIS A 318 -2.49 11.71 -13.81
C HIS A 318 -1.37 12.67 -13.41
N THR A 319 -0.55 13.03 -14.40
CA THR A 319 0.45 14.08 -14.24
C THR A 319 -0.22 15.46 -14.23
N ARG A 320 0.02 16.23 -13.17
CA ARG A 320 -0.54 17.56 -12.97
C ARG A 320 0.52 18.53 -12.47
N GLY A 321 0.41 19.81 -12.85
CA GLY A 321 1.31 20.86 -12.38
C GLY A 321 1.17 21.10 -10.88
N CYS A 322 2.28 21.32 -10.18
CA CYS A 322 2.32 21.42 -8.71
C CYS A 322 1.69 22.70 -8.16
N SER A 323 1.33 23.66 -9.02
CA SER A 323 0.52 24.84 -8.67
C SER A 323 -0.95 24.52 -8.42
N ASN A 324 -1.44 23.37 -8.91
CA ASN A 324 -2.81 22.95 -8.66
C ASN A 324 -3.02 22.59 -7.19
N ARG A 325 -4.23 22.83 -6.68
CA ARG A 325 -4.58 22.55 -5.29
C ARG A 325 -5.51 21.35 -5.22
N PHE A 326 -5.01 20.24 -4.69
CA PHE A 326 -5.73 18.98 -4.64
C PHE A 326 -5.88 18.45 -3.22
N VAL A 327 -6.69 17.41 -3.08
CA VAL A 327 -6.87 16.68 -1.83
C VAL A 327 -5.52 16.04 -1.43
N VAL A 328 -5.21 16.10 -0.15
CA VAL A 328 -4.13 15.32 0.46
C VAL A 328 -4.77 14.46 1.53
N LEU A 329 -4.58 13.15 1.40
CA LEU A 329 -5.09 12.18 2.37
C LEU A 329 -4.05 11.91 3.45
N CYS A 330 -4.54 11.48 4.60
CA CYS A 330 -3.82 11.13 5.79
C CYS A 330 -4.28 9.74 6.23
N VAL A 331 -3.35 8.86 6.56
CA VAL A 331 -3.61 7.50 7.01
C VAL A 331 -3.06 7.28 8.40
N GLU A 332 -3.79 6.52 9.23
CA GLU A 332 -3.22 5.98 10.46
C GLU A 332 -2.07 5.03 10.13
N ASN A 333 -0.87 5.35 10.61
CA ASN A 333 0.32 4.54 10.32
C ASN A 333 0.42 3.28 11.20
N SER A 334 -0.32 3.27 12.30
CA SER A 334 -0.54 2.11 13.14
C SER A 334 -1.84 2.19 13.92
N TYR A 335 -2.50 1.05 14.10
CA TYR A 335 -3.68 0.91 14.92
C TYR A 335 -3.36 1.01 16.41
N VAL A 336 -4.10 1.87 17.10
CA VAL A 336 -4.09 1.96 18.56
C VAL A 336 -5.48 1.56 19.03
N ALA A 337 -5.59 0.40 19.67
CA ALA A 337 -6.83 0.01 20.30
C ALA A 337 -7.15 1.01 21.42
N GLU A 338 -8.30 1.68 21.35
CA GLU A 338 -8.75 2.50 22.47
C GLU A 338 -8.97 1.60 23.70
N PRO A 339 -8.42 1.96 24.87
CA PRO A 339 -8.73 1.22 26.10
C PRO A 339 -10.23 1.34 26.35
N ARG A 340 -10.92 0.20 26.46
CA ARG A 340 -12.29 0.18 27.00
C ARG A 340 -12.23 0.84 28.38
N ARG A 341 -12.84 2.02 28.52
CA ARG A 341 -13.12 2.59 29.84
C ARG A 341 -14.17 1.67 30.47
N THR A 342 -13.71 0.76 31.33
CA THR A 342 -14.52 -0.10 32.20
C THR A 342 -15.20 0.71 33.29
#